data_AF-A0A1Z4JAA6-F1
#
_entry.id   AF-A0A1Z4JAA6-F1
#
_cell.length_a   1.000
_cell.length_b   1.000
_cell.length_c   1.000
_cell.angle_alpha   90.00
_cell.angle_beta   90.00
_cell.angle_gamma   90.00
#
_symmetry.space_group_name_H-M   'P 1'
#
loop_
_entity.id
_entity.type
_entity.pdbx_description
1 polymer ?
#
loop_
_entity_poly.entity_id
_entity_poly.type
_entity_poly.pdbx_seq_one_letter_code
_entity_poly.pdbx_strand_id
1 'polypeptide(L)'
;MIKTVIFARELAAIWGCECVYCGSEATSRDHLTPQSLGGVHDLSNLAPCCKSCNSKKGAKTIEDFAGLEKAATIRAIAKEKALIHPNAVYGEGWRKPDRKNTVTLTDTAFVRLQALVDLGEYSSIDDAANYVLMSALTLKQFLRENSAC
;
A
#
# COMPACT_ATOMS: atom_id res chain seq x y z
N MET A 1 -0.54 -3.59 16.23
CA MET A 1 -0.03 -2.50 15.37
C MET A 1 -0.02 -3.04 13.94
N ILE A 2 -0.87 -2.51 13.07
CA ILE A 2 -1.09 -3.03 11.70
C ILE A 2 0.22 -2.93 10.91
N LYS A 3 0.86 -4.06 10.60
CA LYS A 3 1.99 -4.13 9.67
C LYS A 3 1.42 -4.54 8.32
N THR A 4 1.46 -3.65 7.33
CA THR A 4 1.05 -4.01 5.97
C THR A 4 2.06 -5.04 5.42
N VAL A 5 1.59 -6.24 5.06
CA VAL A 5 2.43 -7.23 4.37
C VAL A 5 2.29 -6.96 2.87
N ILE A 6 3.14 -6.10 2.32
CA ILE A 6 3.25 -5.87 0.88
C ILE A 6 4.68 -6.08 0.42
N PHE A 7 4.93 -6.99 -0.53
CA PHE A 7 6.26 -7.29 -1.07
C PHE A 7 6.78 -6.21 -2.04
N ALA A 8 8.09 -6.14 -2.25
CA ALA A 8 8.69 -5.12 -3.12
C ALA A 8 8.15 -5.15 -4.54
N ARG A 9 7.98 -6.36 -5.12
CA ARG A 9 7.36 -6.56 -6.43
C ARG A 9 5.91 -6.06 -6.50
N GLU A 10 5.14 -6.27 -5.43
CA GLU A 10 3.73 -5.89 -5.40
C GLU A 10 3.63 -4.36 -5.32
N LEU A 11 4.46 -3.75 -4.46
CA LEU A 11 4.57 -2.30 -4.40
C LEU A 11 5.02 -1.71 -5.74
N ALA A 12 6.01 -2.31 -6.38
CA ALA A 12 6.51 -1.88 -7.68
C ALA A 12 5.40 -1.92 -8.74
N ALA A 13 4.67 -3.03 -8.86
CA ALA A 13 3.60 -3.17 -9.85
C ALA A 13 2.47 -2.12 -9.71
N ILE A 14 2.14 -1.70 -8.48
CA ILE A 14 1.16 -0.63 -8.24
C ILE A 14 1.63 0.74 -8.77
N TRP A 15 2.94 0.94 -8.82
CA TRP A 15 3.59 2.21 -9.19
C TRP A 15 4.21 2.16 -10.60
N GLY A 16 3.94 1.12 -11.39
CA GLY A 16 4.49 0.99 -12.75
C GLY A 16 5.93 0.46 -12.81
N CYS A 17 6.40 -0.21 -11.76
CA CYS A 17 7.68 -0.92 -11.65
C CYS A 17 8.96 -0.09 -11.71
N GLU A 18 8.85 1.22 -11.65
CA GLU A 18 9.99 2.12 -11.66
C GLU A 18 10.35 2.60 -10.25
N CYS A 19 11.64 2.84 -10.06
CA CYS A 19 12.17 3.45 -8.85
C CYS A 19 11.74 4.91 -8.81
N VAL A 20 11.02 5.28 -7.75
CA VAL A 20 10.49 6.64 -7.59
C VAL A 20 11.57 7.74 -7.56
N TYR A 21 12.83 7.36 -7.31
CA TYR A 21 13.94 8.29 -7.24
C TYR A 21 14.63 8.51 -8.59
N CYS A 22 14.96 7.42 -9.29
CA CYS A 22 15.85 7.44 -10.45
C CYS A 22 15.26 6.82 -11.72
N GLY A 23 14.04 6.30 -11.69
CA GLY A 23 13.36 5.71 -12.85
C GLY A 23 13.87 4.32 -13.28
N SER A 24 14.93 3.79 -12.66
CA SER A 24 15.38 2.41 -12.93
C SER A 24 14.39 1.39 -12.37
N GLU A 25 14.53 0.12 -12.71
CA GLU A 25 13.71 -0.95 -12.13
C GLU A 25 13.68 -0.92 -10.58
N ALA A 26 12.46 -0.99 -10.02
CA ALA A 26 12.25 -1.05 -8.58
C ALA A 26 12.40 -2.48 -8.04
N THR A 27 13.39 -2.66 -7.17
CA THR A 27 13.77 -3.99 -6.62
C THR A 27 13.70 -4.05 -5.10
N SER A 28 13.23 -2.98 -4.46
CA SER A 28 13.11 -2.79 -3.02
C SER A 28 11.92 -1.89 -2.68
N ARG A 29 11.61 -1.81 -1.38
CA ARG A 29 10.68 -0.82 -0.80
C ARG A 29 11.51 0.12 0.06
N ASP A 30 11.17 1.40 0.04
CA ASP A 30 11.70 2.39 0.98
C ASP A 30 10.57 3.00 1.81
N HIS A 31 10.91 3.39 3.03
CA HIS A 31 10.04 4.16 3.91
C HIS A 31 10.28 5.66 3.71
N LEU A 32 9.27 6.38 3.21
CA LEU A 32 9.36 7.82 2.92
C LEU A 32 9.80 8.62 4.15
N THR A 33 9.18 8.32 5.28
CA THR A 33 9.70 8.64 6.61
C THR A 33 10.35 7.37 7.19
N PRO A 34 11.66 7.38 7.51
CA PRO A 34 12.36 6.22 8.07
C PRO A 34 11.71 5.68 9.35
N GLN A 35 11.76 4.37 9.55
CA GLN A 35 11.22 3.75 10.78
C GLN A 35 11.93 4.23 12.05
N SER A 36 13.24 4.53 11.96
CA SER A 36 14.01 5.12 13.05
C SER A 36 13.51 6.51 13.48
N LEU A 37 12.74 7.18 12.62
CA LEU A 37 12.09 8.46 12.89
C LEU A 37 10.57 8.32 13.10
N GLY A 38 10.09 7.11 13.41
CA GLY A 38 8.66 6.85 13.68
C GLY A 38 7.81 6.61 12.42
N GLY A 39 8.43 6.43 11.25
CA GLY A 39 7.72 6.09 10.03
C GLY A 39 6.96 4.76 10.11
N VAL A 40 5.69 4.78 9.74
CA VAL A 40 4.79 3.62 9.72
C VAL A 40 5.11 2.67 8.56
N HIS A 41 4.81 1.37 8.73
CA HIS A 41 5.03 0.36 7.69
C HIS A 41 3.71 0.04 6.95
N ASP A 42 3.26 1.00 6.15
CA ASP A 42 2.09 0.89 5.31
C ASP A 42 2.25 1.64 3.99
N LEU A 43 1.30 1.45 3.08
CA LEU A 43 1.33 2.01 1.73
C LEU A 43 1.38 3.53 1.68
N SER A 44 0.92 4.24 2.71
CA SER A 44 0.98 5.70 2.75
C SER A 44 2.41 6.21 3.00
N ASN A 45 3.28 5.33 3.51
CA ASN A 45 4.68 5.63 3.82
C ASN A 45 5.67 4.73 3.07
N LEU A 46 5.21 3.86 2.16
CA LEU A 46 6.08 2.99 1.37
C LEU A 46 6.07 3.41 -0.10
N ALA A 47 7.26 3.45 -0.70
CA ALA A 47 7.42 3.63 -2.14
C ALA A 47 8.41 2.62 -2.74
N PRO A 48 8.21 2.19 -4.00
CA PRO A 48 9.12 1.27 -4.67
C PRO A 48 10.39 1.99 -5.11
N CYS A 49 11.55 1.36 -4.88
CA CYS A 49 12.83 1.92 -5.26
C CYS A 49 13.83 0.83 -5.64
N CYS A 50 14.91 1.20 -6.31
CA CYS A 50 16.03 0.27 -6.51
C CYS A 50 16.89 0.17 -5.25
N LYS A 51 17.60 -0.95 -5.08
CA LYS A 51 18.49 -1.17 -3.92
C LYS A 51 19.56 -0.07 -3.76
N SER A 52 20.07 0.47 -4.88
CA SER A 52 21.08 1.55 -4.85
C SER A 52 20.53 2.83 -4.23
N CYS A 53 19.36 3.30 -4.68
CA CYS A 53 18.72 4.48 -4.11
C CYS A 53 18.30 4.26 -2.66
N ASN A 54 17.74 3.08 -2.34
CA ASN A 54 17.37 2.74 -0.96
C ASN A 54 18.57 2.85 -0.01
N SER A 55 19.70 2.25 -0.41
CA SER A 55 20.94 2.30 0.38
C SER A 55 21.51 3.72 0.49
N LYS A 56 21.42 4.54 -0.57
CA LYS A 56 21.91 5.94 -0.58
C LYS A 56 21.05 6.86 0.29
N LYS A 57 19.74 6.64 0.33
CA LYS A 57 18.82 7.37 1.22
C LYS A 57 19.07 6.99 2.68
N GLY A 58 19.09 5.68 2.98
CA GLY A 58 19.28 5.19 4.34
C GLY A 58 18.26 5.78 5.32
N ALA A 59 18.74 6.33 6.43
CA ALA A 59 17.90 6.92 7.48
C ALA A 59 17.51 8.39 7.24
N LYS A 60 17.74 8.92 6.02
CA LYS A 60 17.29 10.26 5.65
C LYS A 60 15.79 10.27 5.37
N THR A 61 15.15 11.41 5.64
CA THR A 61 13.80 11.65 5.14
C THR A 61 13.82 11.71 3.60
N ILE A 62 12.67 11.51 2.97
CA ILE A 62 12.58 11.70 1.51
C ILE A 62 12.89 13.16 1.13
N GLU A 63 12.51 14.12 1.96
CA GLU A 63 12.81 15.54 1.76
C GLU A 63 14.32 15.79 1.69
N ASP A 64 15.08 15.22 2.63
CA ASP A 64 16.55 15.35 2.68
C ASP A 64 17.26 14.65 1.51
N PHE A 65 16.65 13.59 0.96
CA PHE A 65 17.27 12.78 -0.08
C PHE A 65 16.90 13.22 -1.51
N ALA A 66 15.63 13.52 -1.73
CA ALA A 66 15.05 13.75 -3.06
C ALA A 66 14.71 15.23 -3.32
N GLY A 67 14.77 16.09 -2.30
CA GLY A 67 14.33 17.49 -2.36
C GLY A 67 12.82 17.64 -2.16
N LEU A 68 12.40 18.83 -1.73
CA LEU A 68 11.03 19.10 -1.30
C LEU A 68 9.97 18.84 -2.37
N GLU A 69 10.23 19.27 -3.61
CA GLU A 69 9.28 19.12 -4.72
C GLU A 69 9.00 17.65 -5.04
N LYS A 70 10.06 16.88 -5.28
CA LYS A 70 9.94 15.43 -5.57
C LYS A 70 9.37 14.67 -4.38
N ALA A 71 9.74 15.03 -3.15
CA ALA A 71 9.18 14.46 -1.95
C ALA A 71 7.66 14.66 -1.85
N ALA A 72 7.17 15.88 -2.13
CA ALA A 72 5.75 16.18 -2.11
C ALA A 72 4.97 15.35 -3.14
N THR A 73 5.48 15.22 -4.37
CA THR A 73 4.87 14.39 -5.42
C THR A 73 4.78 12.92 -4.99
N ILE A 74 5.89 12.35 -4.50
CA ILE A 74 5.92 10.93 -4.10
C ILE A 74 4.98 10.67 -2.93
N ARG A 75 4.92 11.57 -1.93
CA ARG A 75 3.97 11.44 -0.81
C ARG A 75 2.51 11.52 -1.27
N ALA A 76 2.19 12.38 -2.23
CA ALA A 76 0.84 12.47 -2.78
C ALA A 76 0.43 11.14 -3.46
N ILE A 77 1.32 10.58 -4.28
CA ILE A 77 1.08 9.28 -4.94
C ILE A 77 0.94 8.16 -3.89
N ALA A 78 1.81 8.11 -2.87
CA ALA A 78 1.72 7.09 -1.83
C ALA A 78 0.38 7.14 -1.08
N LYS A 79 -0.11 8.35 -0.77
CA LYS A 79 -1.44 8.54 -0.16
C LYS A 79 -2.55 8.07 -1.08
N GLU A 80 -2.53 8.45 -2.36
CA GLU A 80 -3.50 8.00 -3.37
C GLU A 80 -3.53 6.46 -3.47
N LYS A 81 -2.36 5.82 -3.62
CA LYS A 81 -2.26 4.36 -3.72
C LYS A 81 -2.69 3.66 -2.43
N ALA A 82 -2.48 4.26 -1.26
CA ALA A 82 -2.95 3.71 0.02
C ALA A 82 -4.48 3.72 0.18
N LEU A 83 -5.19 4.59 -0.54
CA LEU A 83 -6.66 4.61 -0.55
C LEU A 83 -7.24 3.51 -1.46
N ILE A 84 -6.58 3.25 -2.58
CA ILE A 84 -7.07 2.34 -3.64
C ILE A 84 -6.68 0.88 -3.36
N HIS A 85 -5.62 0.65 -2.58
CA HIS A 85 -5.05 -0.69 -2.48
C HIS A 85 -5.65 -1.53 -1.33
N PRO A 86 -6.24 -2.69 -1.64
CA PRO A 86 -6.93 -3.56 -0.69
C PRO A 86 -6.02 -4.18 0.38
N ASN A 87 -4.69 -4.19 0.21
CA ASN A 87 -3.78 -4.63 1.28
C ASN A 87 -3.68 -3.63 2.45
N ALA A 88 -4.27 -2.43 2.34
CA ALA A 88 -4.52 -1.54 3.49
C ALA A 88 -5.56 -2.12 4.47
N VAL A 89 -6.22 -3.24 4.11
CA VAL A 89 -7.27 -3.92 4.90
C VAL A 89 -6.75 -5.19 5.58
N TYR A 90 -5.49 -5.61 5.36
CA TYR A 90 -4.91 -6.79 6.01
C TYR A 90 -4.38 -6.48 7.42
N GLY A 91 -5.30 -6.20 8.34
CA GLY A 91 -5.05 -6.10 9.78
C GLY A 91 -5.11 -7.47 10.49
N GLU A 92 -4.55 -7.51 11.70
CA GLU A 92 -4.45 -8.69 12.57
C GLU A 92 -5.78 -9.46 12.67
N GLY A 93 -5.79 -10.73 12.23
CA GLY A 93 -6.97 -11.60 12.29
C GLY A 93 -7.32 -12.35 11.01
N TRP A 94 -6.79 -11.96 9.84
CA TRP A 94 -6.96 -12.74 8.61
C TRP A 94 -6.18 -14.06 8.68
N ARG A 95 -6.85 -15.17 9.02
CA ARG A 95 -6.38 -16.51 8.67
C ARG A 95 -6.62 -16.74 7.17
N LYS A 96 -5.76 -17.52 6.51
CA LYS A 96 -6.09 -18.10 5.19
C LYS A 96 -7.50 -18.69 5.29
N PRO A 97 -8.42 -18.42 4.33
CA PRO A 97 -9.74 -19.02 4.39
C PRO A 97 -9.57 -20.54 4.40
N ASP A 98 -10.06 -21.20 5.46
CA ASP A 98 -10.46 -22.58 5.28
C ASP A 98 -11.65 -22.60 4.31
N ARG A 99 -11.91 -23.74 3.67
CA ARG A 99 -12.90 -23.89 2.61
C ARG A 99 -14.36 -23.61 3.03
N LYS A 100 -14.63 -23.04 4.22
CA LYS A 100 -15.98 -22.79 4.76
C LYS A 100 -16.17 -21.34 5.24
N ASN A 101 -15.98 -20.41 4.32
CA ASN A 101 -16.83 -19.22 4.10
C ASN A 101 -17.35 -18.41 5.32
N THR A 102 -16.45 -17.93 6.19
CA THR A 102 -16.76 -16.79 7.08
C THR A 102 -15.60 -15.82 7.07
N VAL A 103 -15.78 -14.63 6.49
CA VAL A 103 -14.82 -13.52 6.59
C VAL A 103 -15.19 -12.72 7.83
N THR A 104 -14.42 -12.85 8.91
CA THR A 104 -14.58 -12.00 10.09
C THR A 104 -13.86 -10.67 9.82
N LEU A 105 -14.63 -9.58 9.64
CA LEU A 105 -14.06 -8.24 9.57
C LEU A 105 -13.47 -7.90 10.94
N THR A 106 -12.27 -7.33 10.95
CA THR A 106 -11.70 -6.75 12.18
C THR A 106 -12.39 -5.42 12.47
N ASP A 107 -12.39 -4.98 13.73
CA ASP A 107 -13.02 -3.70 14.13
C ASP A 107 -12.48 -2.52 13.31
N THR A 108 -11.19 -2.55 12.94
CA THR A 108 -10.58 -1.51 12.08
C THR A 108 -11.10 -1.54 10.64
N ALA A 109 -11.33 -2.74 10.08
CA ALA A 109 -11.93 -2.87 8.75
C ALA A 109 -13.38 -2.36 8.76
N PHE A 110 -14.13 -2.66 9.82
CA PHE A 110 -15.49 -2.17 9.99
C PHE A 110 -15.56 -0.64 10.09
N VAL A 111 -14.70 -0.01 10.91
CA VAL A 111 -14.63 1.45 11.04
C VAL A 111 -14.30 2.12 9.69
N ARG A 112 -13.38 1.55 8.92
CA ARG A 112 -12.99 2.11 7.63
C ARG A 112 -14.09 1.96 6.57
N LEU A 113 -14.77 0.83 6.54
CA LEU A 113 -15.91 0.60 5.64
C LEU A 113 -17.10 1.50 6.04
N GLN A 114 -17.37 1.66 7.33
CA GLN A 114 -18.39 2.57 7.83
C GLN A 114 -18.08 4.02 7.45
N ALA A 115 -16.82 4.46 7.54
CA ALA A 115 -16.45 5.81 7.11
C ALA A 115 -16.73 6.07 5.61
N LEU A 116 -16.55 5.06 4.74
CA LEU A 116 -16.90 5.20 3.32
C LEU A 116 -18.42 5.31 3.10
N VAL A 117 -19.22 4.61 3.92
CA VAL A 117 -20.68 4.74 3.91
C VAL A 117 -21.12 6.10 4.44
N ASP A 118 -20.50 6.58 5.52
CA ASP A 118 -20.81 7.88 6.14
C ASP A 118 -20.45 9.06 5.22
N LEU A 119 -19.42 8.89 4.39
CA LEU A 119 -19.06 9.83 3.31
C LEU A 119 -20.00 9.75 2.09
N GLY A 120 -20.93 8.79 2.07
CA GLY A 120 -21.89 8.59 0.99
C GLY A 120 -21.28 7.95 -0.27
N GLU A 121 -20.07 7.39 -0.18
CA GLU A 121 -19.44 6.74 -1.33
C GLU A 121 -20.06 5.36 -1.64
N TYR A 122 -20.66 4.71 -0.63
CA TYR A 122 -21.35 3.42 -0.76
C TYR A 122 -22.65 3.40 0.02
N SER A 123 -23.64 2.67 -0.48
CA SER A 123 -24.97 2.54 0.12
C SER A 123 -25.01 1.66 1.37
N SER A 124 -24.04 0.76 1.54
CA SER A 124 -23.97 -0.14 2.68
C SER A 124 -22.55 -0.62 2.95
N ILE A 125 -22.34 -1.17 4.16
CA ILE A 125 -21.07 -1.79 4.54
C ILE A 125 -20.77 -2.99 3.65
N ASP A 126 -21.78 -3.77 3.27
CA ASP A 126 -21.63 -4.91 2.36
C ASP A 126 -21.20 -4.48 0.96
N ASP A 127 -21.71 -3.36 0.45
CA ASP A 127 -21.30 -2.80 -0.85
C ASP A 127 -19.85 -2.34 -0.81
N ALA A 128 -19.45 -1.64 0.25
CA ALA A 128 -18.07 -1.21 0.46
C ALA A 128 -17.12 -2.43 0.61
N ALA A 129 -17.54 -3.46 1.35
CA ALA A 129 -16.77 -4.68 1.55
C ALA A 129 -16.60 -5.47 0.24
N ASN A 130 -17.66 -5.60 -0.55
CA ASN A 130 -17.63 -6.24 -1.86
C ASN A 130 -16.73 -5.48 -2.83
N TYR A 131 -16.79 -4.14 -2.85
CA TYR A 131 -15.88 -3.34 -3.66
C TYR A 131 -14.42 -3.56 -3.28
N VAL A 132 -14.09 -3.55 -1.98
CA VAL A 132 -12.74 -3.82 -1.48
C VAL A 132 -12.28 -5.24 -1.85
N LEU A 133 -13.15 -6.24 -1.69
CA LEU A 133 -12.84 -7.63 -2.04
C LEU A 133 -12.62 -7.81 -3.54
N MET A 134 -13.49 -7.22 -4.37
CA MET A 134 -13.35 -7.24 -5.81
C MET A 134 -12.09 -6.51 -6.25
N SER A 135 -11.80 -5.35 -5.66
CA SER A 135 -10.54 -4.63 -5.88
C SER A 135 -9.33 -5.49 -5.48
N ALA A 136 -9.42 -6.31 -4.42
CA ALA A 136 -8.37 -7.23 -4.00
C ALA A 136 -8.15 -8.39 -4.96
N LEU A 137 -9.24 -8.92 -5.52
CA LEU A 137 -9.19 -9.99 -6.51
C LEU A 137 -8.67 -9.45 -7.84
N THR A 138 -9.13 -8.28 -8.27
CA THR A 138 -8.67 -7.57 -9.46
C THR A 138 -7.21 -7.20 -9.33
N LEU A 139 -6.77 -6.68 -8.19
CA LEU A 139 -5.35 -6.44 -7.92
C LEU A 139 -4.56 -7.74 -7.96
N LYS A 140 -5.01 -8.81 -7.29
CA LYS A 140 -4.30 -10.11 -7.34
C LYS A 140 -4.20 -10.64 -8.77
N GLN A 141 -5.22 -10.40 -9.59
CA GLN A 141 -5.22 -10.76 -11.00
C GLN A 141 -4.28 -9.88 -11.81
N PHE A 142 -4.36 -8.56 -11.65
CA PHE A 142 -3.45 -7.59 -12.23
C PHE A 142 -1.99 -7.91 -11.88
N LEU A 143 -1.69 -8.20 -10.62
CA LEU A 143 -0.36 -8.59 -10.16
C LEU A 143 0.11 -9.93 -10.75
N ARG A 144 -0.80 -10.87 -11.04
CA ARG A 144 -0.46 -12.12 -11.75
C ARG A 144 -0.18 -11.88 -13.23
N GLU A 145 -0.92 -10.97 -13.86
CA GLU A 145 -0.82 -10.66 -15.28
C GLU A 145 0.35 -9.70 -15.58
N ASN A 146 0.71 -8.87 -14.60
CA ASN A 146 1.78 -7.86 -14.69
C ASN A 146 2.99 -8.23 -13.82
N SER A 147 3.16 -9.50 -13.46
CA SER A 147 4.34 -10.02 -12.75
C SER A 147 5.60 -10.07 -13.62
N ALA A 148 5.66 -9.31 -14.71
CA ALA A 148 6.83 -9.19 -15.58
C ALA A 148 7.86 -8.17 -15.04
N CYS A 149 7.60 -7.63 -13.86
CA CYS A 149 8.62 -7.16 -12.92
C CYS A 149 8.86 -8.30 -11.91
#